data_AF-A0A6A7B4G2-F1
#
_entry.id   AF-A0A6A7B4G2-F1
#
_cell.length_a   1.000
_cell.length_b   1.000
_cell.length_c   1.000
_cell.angle_alpha   90.00
_cell.angle_beta   90.00
_cell.angle_gamma   90.00
#
_symmetry.space_group_name_H-M   'P 1'
#
loop_
_entity.id
_entity.type
_entity.pdbx_description
1 polymer ?
#
loop_
_entity_poly.entity_id
_entity_poly.type
_entity_poly.pdbx_seq_one_letter_code
_entity_poly.pdbx_strand_id
1 'polypeptide(L)'
;MVDRRKVGVLGGGQLGRMLIEAANRLNVQVNILDAAASPAKQISAHSGHIEGSFKDAAAVKQLAQSCDVVTVEIEHVDTQMLEEVAGQVVVEPSWKTLRIIKDKFAQKAYLKHHGVDVADSIDLEGKGVQGLKEVGQQYGYPYMLKSKTEAYDGKGNFVVKSEGDVEQAFEALRRRPLYAERWAEFRMELAVMVVKTKDGVLTFPTVETVHEDSICKLTYAPPRNVSPAIAQKAQDLAKKAIGAFEGKGVFGVEMFLLKDDSLLINEIAPRPHNSGHYTIEACPISQYDAHLRAILDLPISQASLRLKEPAIMLNILGGSTPDSHIQVANKALESPNASVHLYGKGDARPGRKMGHITLTAPTLSAAEREIQPLVDFVDAQKGLSVSPSPRLKEDPLVAVIMGSDSDLPVLRAGLEILTKLSIPFTVRITSAHRTPDWLREFSKAASSTSIRVIIGAAGGAAHLPGMCASWTTLPVIGLPVKATHMDGWDSLVSMTQMPRGEPVATVGINNSTNAALLAVRILGARDAEVAERLRVWMEGNEKEVLRKDGVLLEGGWEEYLRGMGK
;
A
#
# COMPACT_ATOMS: atom_id res chain seq x y z
N MET A 1 -18.11 11.98 25.97
CA MET A 1 -17.04 12.71 25.28
C MET A 1 -15.72 12.28 25.88
N VAL A 2 -14.78 11.76 25.08
CA VAL A 2 -13.44 11.39 25.58
C VAL A 2 -12.58 12.63 25.87
N ASP A 3 -12.90 13.76 25.24
CA ASP A 3 -12.30 15.09 25.44
C ASP A 3 -13.41 16.15 25.38
N ARG A 4 -13.28 17.24 26.16
CA ARG A 4 -14.28 18.33 26.19
C ARG A 4 -13.93 19.51 25.27
N ARG A 5 -12.69 19.55 24.76
CA ARG A 5 -12.24 20.58 23.82
C ARG A 5 -12.99 20.45 22.50
N LYS A 6 -13.29 21.59 21.90
CA LYS A 6 -13.94 21.73 20.60
C LYS A 6 -12.88 21.96 19.52
N VAL A 7 -12.98 21.21 18.42
CA VAL A 7 -12.09 21.34 17.27
C VAL A 7 -12.79 22.16 16.18
N GLY A 8 -12.18 23.26 15.75
CA GLY A 8 -12.57 24.00 14.56
C GLY A 8 -11.80 23.50 13.33
N VAL A 9 -12.46 23.37 12.19
CA VAL A 9 -11.82 22.95 10.93
C VAL A 9 -12.10 23.97 9.85
N LEU A 10 -11.02 24.45 9.22
CA LEU A 10 -11.09 25.29 8.02
C LEU A 10 -11.24 24.40 6.78
N GLY A 11 -12.44 24.41 6.19
CA GLY A 11 -12.82 23.56 5.07
C GLY A 11 -13.69 22.38 5.49
N GLY A 12 -14.76 22.15 4.72
CA GLY A 12 -15.80 21.15 4.94
C GLY A 12 -15.84 20.08 3.85
N GLY A 13 -14.73 19.86 3.15
CA GLY A 13 -14.58 18.86 2.10
C GLY A 13 -14.65 17.42 2.62
N GLN A 14 -14.22 16.47 1.79
CA GLN A 14 -14.27 15.05 2.13
C GLN A 14 -13.35 14.68 3.29
N LEU A 15 -12.22 15.36 3.47
CA LEU A 15 -11.30 15.04 4.57
C LEU A 15 -11.91 15.50 5.90
N GLY A 16 -12.60 16.65 5.88
CA GLY A 16 -13.38 17.15 7.03
C GLY A 16 -14.55 16.23 7.36
N ARG A 17 -15.20 15.62 6.35
CA ARG A 17 -16.24 14.60 6.54
C ARG A 17 -15.69 13.39 7.28
N MET A 18 -14.63 12.76 6.78
CA MET A 18 -14.03 11.60 7.44
C MET A 18 -13.44 11.94 8.83
N LEU A 19 -13.04 13.20 9.05
CA LEU A 19 -12.66 13.70 10.37
C LEU A 19 -13.86 13.73 11.34
N ILE A 20 -15.04 14.17 10.90
CA ILE A 20 -16.28 14.12 11.69
C ILE A 20 -16.67 12.67 12.01
N GLU A 21 -16.54 11.74 11.06
CA GLU A 21 -16.84 10.32 11.29
C GLU A 21 -15.96 9.75 12.43
N ALA A 22 -14.66 10.07 12.41
CA ALA A 22 -13.75 9.71 13.50
C ALA A 22 -14.08 10.43 14.82
N ALA A 23 -14.44 11.72 14.77
CA ALA A 23 -14.77 12.50 15.95
C ALA A 23 -16.04 12.02 16.64
N ASN A 24 -17.06 11.62 15.87
CA ASN A 24 -18.31 11.06 16.38
C ASN A 24 -18.06 9.79 17.19
N ARG A 25 -17.13 8.92 16.77
CA ARG A 25 -16.73 7.71 17.53
C ARG A 25 -16.09 8.04 18.88
N LEU A 26 -15.35 9.15 18.96
CA LEU A 26 -14.71 9.64 20.19
C LEU A 26 -15.64 10.57 21.01
N ASN A 27 -16.80 10.91 20.45
CA ASN A 27 -17.70 11.92 20.97
C ASN A 27 -16.94 13.24 21.24
N VAL A 28 -16.22 13.73 20.22
CA VAL A 28 -15.53 15.01 20.18
C VAL A 28 -16.31 15.96 19.27
N GLN A 29 -16.54 17.19 19.71
CA GLN A 29 -17.27 18.18 18.91
C GLN A 29 -16.34 18.82 17.86
N VAL A 30 -16.79 18.84 16.60
CA VAL A 30 -16.05 19.40 15.46
C VAL A 30 -16.88 20.47 14.74
N ASN A 31 -16.49 21.73 14.87
CA ASN A 31 -17.11 22.86 14.19
C ASN A 31 -16.42 23.08 12.83
N ILE A 32 -17.20 23.32 11.77
CA ILE A 32 -16.70 23.42 10.39
C ILE A 32 -16.97 24.83 9.89
N LEU A 33 -15.96 25.47 9.28
CA LEU A 33 -16.13 26.69 8.50
C LEU A 33 -16.11 26.35 7.00
N ASP A 34 -17.28 26.36 6.37
CA ASP A 34 -17.48 26.17 4.92
C ASP A 34 -18.94 26.55 4.54
N ALA A 35 -19.34 26.32 3.29
CA ALA A 35 -20.73 26.41 2.83
C ALA A 35 -21.67 25.46 3.62
N ALA A 36 -22.95 25.84 3.72
CA ALA A 36 -23.97 25.09 4.48
C ALA A 36 -24.07 23.61 4.09
N ALA A 37 -24.06 23.30 2.79
CA ALA A 37 -24.22 21.94 2.26
C ALA A 37 -22.89 21.19 2.04
N SER A 38 -21.79 21.64 2.65
CA SER A 38 -20.47 21.01 2.51
C SER A 38 -20.47 19.56 3.03
N PRO A 39 -19.69 18.64 2.40
CA PRO A 39 -19.62 17.22 2.76
C PRO A 39 -19.53 16.91 4.26
N ALA A 40 -18.73 17.69 5.00
CA ALA A 40 -18.53 17.50 6.43
C ALA A 40 -19.79 17.83 7.25
N LYS A 41 -20.44 18.96 6.96
CA LYS A 41 -21.63 19.42 7.70
C LYS A 41 -22.83 18.48 7.55
N GLN A 42 -22.89 17.73 6.44
CA GLN A 42 -23.98 16.78 6.15
C GLN A 42 -24.13 15.65 7.19
N ILE A 43 -23.07 15.32 7.93
CA ILE A 43 -23.03 14.17 8.85
C ILE A 43 -22.72 14.56 10.30
N SER A 44 -22.76 15.86 10.60
CA SER A 44 -22.52 16.35 11.95
C SER A 44 -23.72 16.09 12.85
N ALA A 45 -23.45 15.77 14.12
CA ALA A 45 -24.48 15.58 15.14
C ALA A 45 -24.95 16.90 15.79
N HIS A 46 -24.39 18.05 15.41
CA HIS A 46 -24.72 19.36 15.99
C HIS A 46 -24.71 20.48 14.95
N SER A 47 -25.29 21.64 15.32
CA SER A 47 -25.44 22.81 14.44
C SER A 47 -24.39 23.91 14.64
N GLY A 48 -23.43 23.74 15.56
CA GLY A 48 -22.36 24.71 15.86
C GLY A 48 -21.34 25.03 14.75
N HIS A 49 -21.67 24.80 13.48
CA HIS A 49 -20.83 25.15 12.34
C HIS A 49 -20.95 26.63 11.99
N ILE A 50 -19.98 27.15 11.25
CA ILE A 50 -20.00 28.52 10.73
C ILE A 50 -20.16 28.45 9.22
N GLU A 51 -21.17 29.14 8.71
CA GLU A 51 -21.36 29.29 7.27
C GLU A 51 -20.52 30.46 6.77
N GLY A 52 -19.65 30.19 5.80
CA GLY A 52 -18.77 31.21 5.25
C GLY A 52 -17.59 30.63 4.52
N SER A 53 -16.71 31.53 4.08
CA SER A 53 -15.45 31.18 3.42
C SER A 53 -14.32 31.16 4.45
N PHE A 54 -13.45 30.15 4.40
CA PHE A 54 -12.19 30.15 5.16
C PHE A 54 -11.17 31.17 4.62
N LYS A 55 -11.52 31.94 3.60
CA LYS A 55 -10.80 33.14 3.14
C LYS A 55 -11.32 34.44 3.80
N ASP A 56 -12.42 34.38 4.55
CA ASP A 56 -12.96 35.52 5.28
C ASP A 56 -12.42 35.57 6.70
N ALA A 57 -11.68 36.64 7.02
CA ALA A 57 -11.09 36.89 8.32
C ALA A 57 -12.12 36.89 9.46
N ALA A 58 -13.32 37.43 9.22
CA ALA A 58 -14.36 37.51 10.25
C ALA A 58 -14.87 36.11 10.60
N ALA A 59 -15.13 35.27 9.60
CA ALA A 59 -15.57 33.90 9.79
C ALA A 59 -14.51 33.03 10.47
N VAL A 60 -13.22 33.20 10.11
CA VAL A 60 -12.10 32.50 10.79
C VAL A 60 -12.00 32.91 12.26
N LYS A 61 -12.14 34.21 12.58
CA LYS A 61 -12.15 34.71 13.97
C LYS A 61 -13.33 34.15 14.76
N GLN A 62 -14.51 34.10 14.16
CA GLN A 62 -15.69 33.50 14.78
C GLN A 62 -15.47 32.01 15.08
N LEU A 63 -14.80 31.27 14.18
CA LEU A 63 -14.47 29.87 14.42
C LEU A 63 -13.51 29.73 15.61
N ALA A 64 -12.43 30.51 15.60
CA ALA A 64 -11.43 30.52 16.66
C ALA A 64 -12.05 30.83 18.03
N GLN A 65 -12.99 31.76 18.13
CA GLN A 65 -13.69 32.10 19.38
C GLN A 65 -14.59 30.99 19.93
N SER A 66 -15.01 30.04 19.08
CA SER A 66 -15.94 28.96 19.44
C SER A 66 -15.27 27.62 19.73
N CYS A 67 -13.95 27.54 19.54
CA CYS A 67 -13.15 26.31 19.58
C CYS A 67 -11.92 26.45 20.47
N ASP A 68 -11.38 25.33 20.93
CA ASP A 68 -10.15 25.28 21.71
C ASP A 68 -8.93 24.97 20.83
N VAL A 69 -9.15 24.25 19.73
CA VAL A 69 -8.14 23.90 18.72
C VAL A 69 -8.70 24.16 17.33
N VAL A 70 -7.92 24.75 16.42
CA VAL A 70 -8.24 24.94 15.00
C VAL A 70 -7.26 24.14 14.15
N THR A 71 -7.79 23.36 13.20
CA THR A 71 -7.04 22.62 12.18
C THR A 71 -7.55 22.95 10.77
N VAL A 72 -6.90 22.40 9.76
CA VAL A 72 -7.17 22.67 8.34
C VAL A 72 -7.47 21.39 7.57
N GLU A 73 -8.50 21.46 6.73
CA GLU A 73 -8.84 20.42 5.75
C GLU A 73 -8.11 20.67 4.42
N ILE A 74 -7.79 21.93 4.13
CA ILE A 74 -7.25 22.41 2.87
C ILE A 74 -5.96 23.21 3.09
N GLU A 75 -5.00 23.07 2.16
CA GLU A 75 -3.71 23.79 2.22
C GLU A 75 -3.82 25.28 1.86
N HIS A 76 -4.87 25.67 1.15
CA HIS A 76 -5.05 27.02 0.61
C HIS A 76 -5.75 27.98 1.59
N VAL A 77 -5.48 27.82 2.88
CA VAL A 77 -5.92 28.75 3.93
C VAL A 77 -5.04 30.00 3.97
N ASP A 78 -5.57 31.08 4.52
CA ASP A 78 -4.80 32.28 4.80
C ASP A 78 -4.01 32.12 6.10
N THR A 79 -2.69 31.95 5.98
CA THR A 79 -1.81 31.75 7.13
C THR A 79 -1.55 33.04 7.93
N GLN A 80 -1.85 34.22 7.39
CA GLN A 80 -1.80 35.47 8.17
C GLN A 80 -2.97 35.52 9.15
N MET A 81 -4.16 35.11 8.70
CA MET A 81 -5.33 35.01 9.57
C MET A 81 -5.13 33.98 10.68
N LEU A 82 -4.49 32.84 10.37
CA LEU A 82 -4.13 31.83 11.37
C LEU A 82 -3.12 32.35 12.40
N GLU A 83 -2.17 33.19 11.98
CA GLU A 83 -1.23 33.85 12.89
C GLU A 83 -1.95 34.82 13.84
N GLU A 84 -2.90 35.62 13.32
CA GLU A 84 -3.69 36.55 14.15
C GLU A 84 -4.52 35.86 15.24
N VAL A 85 -5.10 34.70 14.94
CA VAL A 85 -5.94 33.95 15.90
C VAL A 85 -5.14 33.03 16.82
N ALA A 86 -3.86 32.77 16.54
CA ALA A 86 -3.03 31.86 17.32
C ALA A 86 -2.82 32.30 18.79
N GLY A 87 -3.06 33.58 19.10
CA GLY A 87 -3.07 34.07 20.48
C GLY A 87 -4.37 33.78 21.26
N GLN A 88 -5.42 33.33 20.58
CA GLN A 88 -6.76 33.10 21.14
C GLN A 88 -7.13 31.60 21.14
N VAL A 89 -6.63 30.84 20.16
CA VAL A 89 -6.91 29.42 19.97
C VAL A 89 -5.65 28.66 19.60
N VAL A 90 -5.55 27.39 19.96
CA VAL A 90 -4.45 26.52 19.52
C VAL A 90 -4.62 26.23 18.03
N VAL A 91 -3.61 26.46 17.20
CA VAL A 91 -3.65 26.17 15.75
C VAL A 91 -2.73 25.00 15.44
N GLU A 92 -3.28 23.89 14.96
CA GLU A 92 -2.53 22.67 14.65
C GLU A 92 -2.88 22.08 13.27
N PRO A 93 -1.90 21.75 12.41
CA PRO A 93 -0.48 22.06 12.57
C PRO A 93 -0.21 23.57 12.71
N SER A 94 0.92 23.93 13.31
CA SER A 94 1.32 25.32 13.52
C SER A 94 1.17 26.15 12.24
N TRP A 95 0.64 27.37 12.37
CA TRP A 95 0.49 28.29 11.24
C TRP A 95 1.82 28.56 10.51
N LYS A 96 2.97 28.47 11.21
CA LYS A 96 4.30 28.60 10.61
C LYS A 96 4.59 27.45 9.65
N THR A 97 4.27 26.23 10.08
CA THR A 97 4.39 25.01 9.28
C THR A 97 3.50 25.10 8.04
N LEU A 98 2.23 25.51 8.22
CA LEU A 98 1.31 25.73 7.11
C LEU A 98 1.85 26.76 6.12
N ARG A 99 2.43 27.86 6.61
CA ARG A 99 3.02 28.93 5.77
C ARG A 99 4.18 28.43 4.93
N ILE A 100 5.10 27.66 5.53
CA ILE A 100 6.25 27.10 4.81
C ILE A 100 5.79 26.08 3.78
N ILE A 101 4.91 25.16 4.17
CA ILE A 101 4.48 24.04 3.31
C ILE A 101 3.63 24.51 2.12
N LYS A 102 2.86 25.59 2.29
CA LYS A 102 2.04 26.20 1.24
C LYS A 102 2.85 26.68 0.03
N ASP A 103 4.10 27.10 0.25
CA ASP A 103 5.06 27.39 -0.82
C ASP A 103 5.95 26.16 -1.04
N LYS A 104 5.74 25.46 -2.16
CA LYS A 104 6.42 24.20 -2.47
C LYS A 104 7.93 24.37 -2.68
N PHE A 105 8.40 25.54 -3.09
CA PHE A 105 9.84 25.82 -3.15
C PHE A 105 10.42 26.08 -1.75
N ALA A 106 9.75 26.90 -0.93
CA ALA A 106 10.15 27.15 0.44
C ALA A 106 10.16 25.87 1.28
N GLN A 107 9.19 24.98 1.07
CA GLN A 107 9.15 23.65 1.65
C GLN A 107 10.42 22.84 1.31
N LYS A 108 10.82 22.78 0.04
CA LYS A 108 12.03 22.06 -0.38
C LYS A 108 13.30 22.67 0.19
N ALA A 109 13.41 24.00 0.17
CA ALA A 109 14.54 24.70 0.78
C ALA A 109 14.64 24.40 2.29
N TYR A 110 13.51 24.40 2.99
CA TYR A 110 13.43 24.07 4.41
C TYR A 110 13.84 22.62 4.69
N LEU A 111 13.35 21.66 3.92
CA LEU A 111 13.72 20.25 4.04
C LEU A 111 15.21 20.03 3.77
N LYS A 112 15.74 20.61 2.69
CA LYS A 112 17.17 20.53 2.34
C LYS A 112 18.05 21.11 3.44
N HIS A 113 17.65 22.23 4.04
CA HIS A 113 18.36 22.83 5.18
C HIS A 113 18.43 21.89 6.40
N HIS A 114 17.41 21.05 6.60
CA HIS A 114 17.37 20.03 7.67
C HIS A 114 17.96 18.68 7.23
N GLY A 115 18.69 18.64 6.12
CA GLY A 115 19.36 17.44 5.60
C GLY A 115 18.39 16.36 5.14
N VAL A 116 17.20 16.73 4.68
CA VAL A 116 16.22 15.82 4.10
C VAL A 116 16.37 15.85 2.58
N ASP A 117 16.51 14.67 1.99
CA ASP A 117 16.72 14.54 0.56
C ASP A 117 15.44 14.88 -0.21
N VAL A 118 15.58 15.82 -1.15
CA VAL A 118 14.53 16.31 -2.06
C VAL A 118 15.14 16.47 -3.46
N ALA A 119 14.30 16.49 -4.49
CA ALA A 119 14.77 16.84 -5.83
C ALA A 119 15.39 18.25 -5.83
N ASP A 120 16.54 18.40 -6.51
CA ASP A 120 17.20 19.69 -6.67
C ASP A 120 16.27 20.68 -7.39
N SER A 121 16.18 21.89 -6.85
CA SER A 121 15.23 22.91 -7.31
C SER A 121 15.85 24.29 -7.42
N ILE A 122 15.42 25.06 -8.42
CA ILE A 122 15.86 26.45 -8.70
C ILE A 122 14.66 27.39 -8.66
N ASP A 123 14.79 28.48 -7.92
CA ASP A 123 13.82 29.57 -7.95
C ASP A 123 13.86 30.32 -9.30
N LEU A 124 12.69 30.61 -9.85
CA LEU A 124 12.50 31.31 -11.11
C LEU A 124 11.86 32.70 -10.95
N GLU A 125 11.69 33.17 -9.71
CA GLU A 125 11.18 34.50 -9.43
C GLU A 125 11.99 35.59 -10.16
N GLY A 126 11.28 36.40 -10.96
CA GLY A 126 11.87 37.47 -11.76
C GLY A 126 12.71 37.03 -12.97
N LYS A 127 12.90 35.72 -13.24
CA LYS A 127 13.81 35.25 -14.31
C LYS A 127 13.15 35.08 -15.68
N GLY A 128 11.84 34.92 -15.72
CA GLY A 128 11.08 34.74 -16.98
C GLY A 128 11.56 33.55 -17.82
N VAL A 129 11.36 33.66 -19.14
CA VAL A 129 11.74 32.63 -20.13
C VAL A 129 13.25 32.31 -20.10
N GLN A 130 14.09 33.33 -19.90
CA GLN A 130 15.54 33.14 -19.87
C GLN A 130 15.97 32.23 -18.71
N GLY A 131 15.35 32.39 -17.53
CA GLY A 131 15.58 31.49 -16.39
C GLY A 131 15.24 30.02 -16.69
N LEU A 132 14.19 29.76 -17.47
CA LEU A 132 13.83 28.40 -17.88
C LEU A 132 14.88 27.79 -18.82
N LYS A 133 15.49 28.59 -19.70
CA LYS A 133 16.59 28.13 -20.57
C LYS A 133 17.85 27.81 -19.76
N GLU A 134 18.18 28.65 -18.79
CA GLU A 134 19.31 28.45 -17.87
C GLU A 134 19.14 27.16 -17.05
N VAL A 135 17.92 26.87 -16.57
CA VAL A 135 17.63 25.58 -15.92
C VAL A 135 17.90 24.42 -16.87
N GLY A 136 17.47 24.49 -18.13
CA GLY A 136 17.74 23.47 -19.14
C GLY A 136 19.24 23.25 -19.38
N GLN A 137 20.05 24.31 -19.34
CA GLN A 137 21.51 24.21 -19.44
C GLN A 137 22.14 23.56 -18.19
N GLN A 138 21.59 23.81 -17.00
CA GLN A 138 22.13 23.30 -15.74
C GLN A 138 21.69 21.87 -15.41
N TYR A 139 20.42 21.55 -15.61
CA TYR A 139 19.83 20.24 -15.26
C TYR A 139 19.70 19.29 -16.43
N GLY A 140 19.79 19.78 -17.66
CA GLY A 140 19.38 19.04 -18.84
C GLY A 140 17.85 18.99 -18.97
N TYR A 141 17.39 18.23 -19.97
CA TYR A 141 15.99 17.96 -20.20
C TYR A 141 15.71 16.43 -20.10
N PRO A 142 14.51 16.02 -19.64
CA PRO A 142 13.44 16.88 -19.16
C PRO A 142 13.74 17.49 -17.78
N TYR A 143 13.06 18.58 -17.45
CA TYR A 143 12.91 19.07 -16.07
C TYR A 143 11.44 19.41 -15.80
N MET A 144 11.07 19.54 -14.52
CA MET A 144 9.69 19.86 -14.13
C MET A 144 9.58 21.33 -13.75
N LEU A 145 8.79 22.11 -14.47
CA LEU A 145 8.39 23.47 -14.08
C LEU A 145 7.16 23.39 -13.18
N LYS A 146 7.20 24.06 -12.03
CA LYS A 146 6.11 24.04 -11.06
C LYS A 146 5.75 25.44 -10.56
N SER A 147 4.48 25.65 -10.25
CA SER A 147 4.01 26.78 -9.45
C SER A 147 4.38 26.59 -7.98
N LYS A 148 4.88 27.64 -7.32
CA LYS A 148 5.20 27.60 -5.89
C LYS A 148 3.95 27.40 -5.04
N THR A 149 2.82 27.98 -5.44
CA THR A 149 1.55 27.94 -4.68
C THR A 149 0.39 27.48 -5.54
N GLU A 150 -0.73 27.09 -4.91
CA GLU A 150 -1.98 26.68 -5.58
C GLU A 150 -1.83 25.52 -6.59
N ALA A 151 -0.81 24.69 -6.41
CA ALA A 151 -0.61 23.47 -7.19
C ALA A 151 -1.31 22.29 -6.51
N TYR A 152 -2.07 21.51 -7.28
CA TYR A 152 -2.74 20.29 -6.82
C TYR A 152 -3.18 19.45 -8.03
N ASP A 153 -3.20 18.12 -7.90
CA ASP A 153 -3.72 17.20 -8.93
C ASP A 153 -3.18 17.53 -10.35
N GLY A 154 -1.86 17.78 -10.46
CA GLY A 154 -1.16 18.17 -11.70
C GLY A 154 -1.29 19.64 -12.13
N LYS A 155 -2.28 20.37 -11.62
CA LYS A 155 -2.39 21.81 -11.90
C LYS A 155 -1.20 22.54 -11.33
N GLY A 156 -0.62 23.42 -12.13
CA GLY A 156 0.60 24.14 -11.74
C GLY A 156 1.89 23.41 -12.09
N ASN A 157 1.83 22.24 -12.76
CA ASN A 157 3.02 21.52 -13.23
C ASN A 157 3.08 21.54 -14.76
N PHE A 158 4.29 21.62 -15.31
CA PHE A 158 4.56 21.50 -16.74
C PHE A 158 5.90 20.78 -16.97
N VAL A 159 5.89 19.71 -17.76
CA VAL A 159 7.11 18.98 -18.11
C VAL A 159 7.78 19.67 -19.29
N VAL A 160 8.98 20.23 -19.08
CA VAL A 160 9.78 20.84 -20.14
C VAL A 160 10.71 19.77 -20.70
N LYS A 161 10.37 19.21 -21.87
CA LYS A 161 11.08 18.05 -22.46
C LYS A 161 12.26 18.45 -23.33
N SER A 162 12.28 19.69 -23.80
CA SER A 162 13.31 20.26 -24.66
C SER A 162 13.31 21.79 -24.57
N GLU A 163 14.33 22.43 -25.14
CA GLU A 163 14.39 23.89 -25.22
C GLU A 163 13.18 24.48 -25.99
N GLY A 164 12.64 23.75 -26.97
CA GLY A 164 11.47 24.18 -27.74
C GLY A 164 10.19 24.31 -26.89
N ASP A 165 10.11 23.64 -25.74
CA ASP A 165 8.92 23.68 -24.87
C ASP A 165 8.92 24.89 -23.92
N VAL A 166 10.03 25.62 -23.82
CA VAL A 166 10.26 26.63 -22.77
C VAL A 166 9.24 27.79 -22.82
N GLU A 167 8.97 28.33 -24.02
CA GLU A 167 7.99 29.41 -24.20
C GLU A 167 6.58 28.96 -23.82
N GLN A 168 6.20 27.76 -24.24
CA GLN A 168 4.89 27.18 -23.92
C GLN A 168 4.75 26.93 -22.42
N ALA A 169 5.79 26.39 -21.78
CA ALA A 169 5.82 26.11 -20.35
C ALA A 169 5.67 27.40 -19.53
N PHE A 170 6.37 28.46 -19.94
CA PHE A 170 6.26 29.76 -19.30
C PHE A 170 4.85 30.34 -19.45
N GLU A 171 4.29 30.40 -20.66
CA GLU A 171 2.96 30.96 -20.89
C GLU A 171 1.87 30.20 -20.10
N ALA A 172 2.01 28.87 -19.99
CA ALA A 172 1.08 28.04 -19.23
C ALA A 172 1.03 28.40 -17.73
N LEU A 173 2.15 28.80 -17.13
CA LEU A 173 2.27 28.96 -15.67
C LEU A 173 2.62 30.38 -15.18
N ARG A 174 2.99 31.32 -16.06
CA ARG A 174 3.51 32.67 -15.71
C ARG A 174 2.68 33.53 -14.76
N ARG A 175 1.40 33.20 -14.55
CA ARG A 175 0.49 33.91 -13.65
C ARG A 175 0.73 33.60 -12.17
N ARG A 176 1.65 32.70 -11.86
CA ARG A 176 2.01 32.30 -10.49
C ARG A 176 3.51 32.35 -10.30
N PRO A 177 4.01 32.50 -9.06
CA PRO A 177 5.44 32.33 -8.77
C PRO A 177 5.88 30.92 -9.17
N LEU A 178 7.03 30.80 -9.84
CA LEU A 178 7.50 29.54 -10.41
C LEU A 178 8.83 29.09 -9.81
N TYR A 179 9.07 27.79 -9.87
CA TYR A 179 10.36 27.17 -9.64
C TYR A 179 10.50 25.96 -10.56
N ALA A 180 11.72 25.49 -10.78
CA ALA A 180 11.97 24.28 -11.54
C ALA A 180 12.65 23.22 -10.68
N GLU A 181 12.35 21.97 -10.96
CA GLU A 181 12.97 20.80 -10.34
C GLU A 181 13.70 19.97 -11.39
N ARG A 182 14.88 19.45 -11.03
CA ARG A 182 15.51 18.37 -11.78
C ARG A 182 14.54 17.19 -11.87
N TRP A 183 14.46 16.59 -13.04
CA TRP A 183 13.65 15.40 -13.24
C TRP A 183 14.16 14.24 -12.39
N ALA A 184 13.30 13.70 -11.53
CA ALA A 184 13.61 12.52 -10.74
C ALA A 184 13.34 11.26 -11.57
N GLU A 185 14.38 10.48 -11.87
CA GLU A 185 14.24 9.19 -12.55
C GLU A 185 13.75 8.08 -11.59
N PHE A 186 12.52 8.23 -11.09
CA PHE A 186 11.94 7.29 -10.16
C PHE A 186 11.40 6.04 -10.84
N ARG A 187 11.42 4.91 -10.11
CA ARG A 187 10.78 3.65 -10.52
C ARG A 187 9.42 3.43 -9.86
N MET A 188 9.15 4.15 -8.78
CA MET A 188 7.91 4.05 -8.01
C MET A 188 7.67 5.32 -7.21
N GLU A 189 6.39 5.68 -7.04
CA GLU A 189 5.97 6.70 -6.09
C GLU A 189 5.52 6.03 -4.80
N LEU A 190 6.03 6.51 -3.68
CA LEU A 190 5.69 6.05 -2.34
C LEU A 190 5.05 7.18 -1.55
N ALA A 191 4.24 6.83 -0.57
CA ALA A 191 3.80 7.77 0.45
C ALA A 191 3.91 7.17 1.84
N VAL A 192 4.10 8.04 2.83
CA VAL A 192 4.02 7.70 4.26
C VAL A 192 3.13 8.72 4.94
N MET A 193 2.09 8.25 5.62
CA MET A 193 1.32 9.11 6.51
C MET A 193 2.06 9.20 7.83
N VAL A 194 2.41 10.42 8.23
CA VAL A 194 3.17 10.69 9.45
C VAL A 194 2.25 11.34 10.48
N VAL A 195 2.33 10.88 11.73
CA VAL A 195 1.59 11.43 12.85
C VAL A 195 2.57 12.12 13.78
N LYS A 196 2.49 13.44 13.88
CA LYS A 196 3.28 14.22 14.85
C LYS A 196 2.45 14.51 16.08
N THR A 197 2.98 14.11 17.22
CA THR A 197 2.33 14.27 18.54
C THR A 197 3.23 15.12 19.43
N LYS A 198 2.74 15.48 20.64
CA LYS A 198 3.58 16.12 21.66
C LYS A 198 4.77 15.25 22.11
N ASP A 199 4.65 13.93 21.99
CA ASP A 199 5.63 12.96 22.53
C ASP A 199 6.63 12.48 21.46
N GLY A 200 6.38 12.77 20.18
CA GLY A 200 7.25 12.35 19.08
C GLY A 200 6.54 12.18 17.75
N VAL A 201 7.25 11.56 16.80
CA VAL A 201 6.81 11.37 15.41
C VAL A 201 6.64 9.87 15.12
N LEU A 202 5.42 9.49 14.75
CA LEU A 202 5.01 8.13 14.43
C LEU A 202 4.64 8.02 12.94
N THR A 203 4.58 6.80 12.42
CA THR A 203 4.25 6.57 11.00
C THR A 203 3.21 5.47 10.82
N PHE A 204 2.32 5.66 9.85
CA PHE A 204 1.63 4.55 9.20
C PHE A 204 2.61 3.81 8.27
N PRO A 205 2.25 2.60 7.82
CA PRO A 205 3.00 1.87 6.81
C PRO A 205 3.28 2.73 5.57
N THR A 206 4.46 2.53 5.00
CA THR A 206 4.75 2.97 3.62
C THR A 206 3.74 2.34 2.68
N VAL A 207 3.30 3.12 1.70
CA VAL A 207 2.40 2.67 0.63
C VAL A 207 2.98 3.05 -0.72
N GLU A 208 2.59 2.31 -1.75
CA GLU A 208 2.80 2.71 -3.14
C GLU A 208 1.59 3.52 -3.61
N THR A 209 1.83 4.59 -4.35
CA THR A 209 0.76 5.38 -4.98
C THR A 209 0.91 5.33 -6.49
N VAL A 210 -0.18 5.10 -7.21
CA VAL A 210 -0.21 5.14 -8.68
C VAL A 210 -1.06 6.32 -9.12
N HIS A 211 -0.44 7.25 -9.85
CA HIS A 211 -1.09 8.43 -10.41
C HIS A 211 -1.44 8.24 -11.89
N GLU A 212 -2.59 8.76 -12.29
CA GLU A 212 -3.03 8.85 -13.68
C GLU A 212 -3.47 10.29 -13.93
N ASP A 213 -2.95 10.92 -14.99
CA ASP A 213 -3.15 12.36 -15.26
C ASP A 213 -2.80 13.25 -14.06
N SER A 214 -1.77 12.88 -13.30
CA SER A 214 -1.36 13.54 -12.04
C SER A 214 -2.39 13.49 -10.90
N ILE A 215 -3.37 12.58 -10.96
CA ILE A 215 -4.34 12.32 -9.90
C ILE A 215 -4.09 10.93 -9.33
N CYS A 216 -4.02 10.82 -8.00
CA CYS A 216 -3.84 9.53 -7.34
C CYS A 216 -5.05 8.62 -7.63
N LYS A 217 -4.82 7.53 -8.36
CA LYS A 217 -5.82 6.54 -8.74
C LYS A 217 -5.84 5.40 -7.73
N LEU A 218 -4.69 4.80 -7.47
CA LEU A 218 -4.55 3.63 -6.59
C LEU A 218 -3.54 3.88 -5.47
N THR A 219 -3.77 3.24 -4.33
CA THR A 219 -2.79 3.15 -3.24
C THR A 219 -2.69 1.71 -2.76
N TYR A 220 -1.49 1.14 -2.76
CA TYR A 220 -1.23 -0.23 -2.32
C TYR A 220 -0.53 -0.22 -0.95
N ALA A 221 -1.12 -0.94 0.01
CA ALA A 221 -0.60 -1.09 1.35
C ALA A 221 -0.46 -2.59 1.68
N PRO A 222 0.76 -3.17 1.76
CA PRO A 222 2.08 -2.53 1.57
C PRO A 222 2.38 -2.22 0.08
N PRO A 223 3.45 -1.46 -0.23
CA PRO A 223 3.92 -1.24 -1.61
C PRO A 223 4.35 -2.54 -2.28
N ARG A 224 4.14 -2.64 -3.60
CA ARG A 224 4.56 -3.81 -4.38
C ARG A 224 6.04 -3.77 -4.65
N ASN A 225 6.71 -4.92 -4.68
CA ASN A 225 8.12 -5.03 -5.08
C ASN A 225 9.08 -4.07 -4.34
N VAL A 226 8.79 -3.79 -3.07
CA VAL A 226 9.61 -2.96 -2.18
C VAL A 226 9.99 -3.79 -0.96
N SER A 227 11.29 -3.87 -0.67
CA SER A 227 11.77 -4.63 0.47
C SER A 227 11.39 -3.97 1.80
N PRO A 228 11.25 -4.73 2.91
CA PRO A 228 11.00 -4.17 4.23
C PRO A 228 12.02 -3.10 4.65
N ALA A 229 13.28 -3.26 4.24
CA ALA A 229 14.34 -2.30 4.53
C ALA A 229 14.11 -0.95 3.83
N ILE A 230 13.69 -0.95 2.56
CA ILE A 230 13.36 0.28 1.82
C ILE A 230 12.11 0.92 2.41
N ALA A 231 11.08 0.11 2.72
CA ALA A 231 9.88 0.62 3.37
C ALA A 231 10.20 1.30 4.72
N GLN A 232 11.10 0.72 5.52
CA GLN A 232 11.55 1.34 6.77
C GLN A 232 12.33 2.64 6.52
N LYS A 233 13.25 2.67 5.54
CA LYS A 233 13.96 3.89 5.14
C LYS A 233 13.01 5.02 4.73
N ALA A 234 11.92 4.71 4.03
CA ALA A 234 10.89 5.68 3.67
C ALA A 234 10.19 6.25 4.91
N GLN A 235 9.84 5.41 5.88
CA GLN A 235 9.26 5.88 7.15
C GLN A 235 10.24 6.73 7.95
N ASP A 236 11.51 6.35 8.01
CA ASP A 236 12.52 7.11 8.76
C ASP A 236 12.81 8.47 8.12
N LEU A 237 12.89 8.54 6.79
CA LEU A 237 13.04 9.80 6.06
C LEU A 237 11.80 10.68 6.24
N ALA A 238 10.58 10.12 6.19
CA ALA A 238 9.35 10.86 6.45
C ALA A 238 9.28 11.37 7.91
N LYS A 239 9.71 10.56 8.91
CA LYS A 239 9.83 10.99 10.31
C LYS A 239 10.81 12.14 10.45
N LYS A 240 11.98 12.07 9.81
CA LYS A 240 12.99 13.14 9.81
C LYS A 240 12.41 14.44 9.25
N ALA A 241 11.71 14.35 8.12
CA ALA A 241 11.11 15.51 7.46
C ALA A 241 10.07 16.21 8.32
N ILE A 242 9.11 15.46 8.88
CA ILE A 242 8.06 16.01 9.74
C ILE A 242 8.59 16.39 11.13
N GLY A 243 9.66 15.75 11.59
CA GLY A 243 10.39 16.12 12.79
C GLY A 243 10.87 17.57 12.79
N ALA A 244 11.25 18.11 11.62
CA ALA A 244 11.75 19.48 11.48
C ALA A 244 10.68 20.56 11.69
N PHE A 245 9.44 20.33 11.28
CA PHE A 245 8.35 21.32 11.34
C PHE A 245 7.81 21.55 12.76
N GLU A 246 7.11 22.66 13.02
CA GLU A 246 6.39 22.87 14.29
C GLU A 246 4.95 22.31 14.24
N GLY A 247 4.38 22.03 15.40
CA GLY A 247 2.98 21.60 15.54
C GLY A 247 2.75 20.08 15.45
N LYS A 248 1.50 19.70 15.59
CA LYS A 248 0.97 18.34 15.71
C LYS A 248 -0.07 18.07 14.64
N GLY A 249 -0.38 16.79 14.44
CA GLY A 249 -1.39 16.34 13.50
C GLY A 249 -0.87 15.27 12.58
N VAL A 250 -1.50 15.15 11.41
CA VAL A 250 -1.17 14.16 10.39
C VAL A 250 -0.67 14.89 9.17
N PHE A 251 0.37 14.32 8.56
CA PHE A 251 1.01 14.83 7.37
C PHE A 251 1.11 13.72 6.32
N GLY A 252 0.70 14.01 5.10
CA GLY A 252 1.03 13.15 3.95
C GLY A 252 2.42 13.50 3.45
N VAL A 253 3.33 12.53 3.41
CA VAL A 253 4.66 12.70 2.84
C VAL A 253 4.75 11.85 1.58
N GLU A 254 4.87 12.50 0.43
CA GLU A 254 5.04 11.84 -0.87
C GLU A 254 6.51 11.77 -1.26
N MET A 255 6.91 10.66 -1.87
CA MET A 255 8.29 10.32 -2.10
C MET A 255 8.48 9.63 -3.44
N PHE A 256 9.66 9.80 -4.02
CA PHE A 256 10.12 9.07 -5.17
C PHE A 256 11.13 8.02 -4.72
N LEU A 257 10.91 6.76 -5.13
CA LEU A 257 11.90 5.69 -5.04
C LEU A 257 12.64 5.61 -6.37
N LEU A 258 13.95 5.88 -6.34
CA LEU A 258 14.79 5.89 -7.54
C LEU A 258 15.23 4.48 -7.94
N LYS A 259 15.82 4.36 -9.13
CA LYS A 259 16.32 3.08 -9.68
C LYS A 259 17.43 2.44 -8.84
N ASP A 260 18.17 3.24 -8.08
CA ASP A 260 19.25 2.83 -7.17
C ASP A 260 18.78 2.61 -5.72
N ASP A 261 17.46 2.54 -5.50
CA ASP A 261 16.80 2.43 -4.20
C ASP A 261 17.01 3.61 -3.23
N SER A 262 17.52 4.74 -3.72
CA SER A 262 17.50 6.01 -2.98
C SER A 262 16.10 6.63 -2.97
N LEU A 263 15.84 7.50 -1.98
CA LEU A 263 14.54 8.11 -1.73
C LEU A 263 14.66 9.63 -1.78
N LEU A 264 13.72 10.28 -2.46
CA LEU A 264 13.59 11.75 -2.46
C LEU A 264 12.18 12.13 -2.02
N ILE A 265 12.04 13.12 -1.14
CA ILE A 265 10.72 13.69 -0.87
C ILE A 265 10.27 14.53 -2.07
N ASN A 266 9.08 14.22 -2.59
CA ASN A 266 8.42 15.00 -3.62
C ASN A 266 7.77 16.24 -2.98
N GLU A 267 6.81 15.99 -2.09
CA GLU A 267 6.08 17.03 -1.36
C GLU A 267 5.47 16.52 -0.04
N ILE A 268 5.04 17.47 0.78
CA ILE A 268 4.35 17.27 2.05
C ILE A 268 3.01 18.01 2.04
N ALA A 269 1.97 17.34 2.52
CA ALA A 269 0.65 17.89 2.81
C ALA A 269 0.43 17.92 4.34
N PRO A 270 0.15 19.07 4.97
CA PRO A 270 0.07 19.21 6.43
C PRO A 270 -1.34 18.92 6.96
N ARG A 271 -1.90 17.80 6.52
CA ARG A 271 -3.27 17.36 6.79
C ARG A 271 -3.38 15.86 6.49
N PRO A 272 -4.49 15.20 6.91
CA PRO A 272 -4.87 13.92 6.35
C PRO A 272 -4.81 13.95 4.80
N HIS A 273 -4.34 12.86 4.22
CA HIS A 273 -4.02 12.79 2.80
C HIS A 273 -4.80 11.69 2.08
N ASN A 274 -4.95 11.83 0.76
CA ASN A 274 -5.69 10.90 -0.09
C ASN A 274 -5.11 9.48 -0.02
N SER A 275 -3.79 9.36 -0.16
CA SER A 275 -3.07 8.08 -0.03
C SER A 275 -3.10 7.48 1.38
N GLY A 276 -3.73 8.13 2.35
CA GLY A 276 -3.96 7.58 3.69
C GLY A 276 -5.36 7.01 3.90
N HIS A 277 -6.28 7.06 2.93
CA HIS A 277 -7.68 6.64 3.16
C HIS A 277 -7.80 5.14 3.48
N TYR A 278 -6.91 4.30 2.94
CA TYR A 278 -6.81 2.88 3.26
C TYR A 278 -6.73 2.59 4.78
N THR A 279 -6.23 3.54 5.57
CA THR A 279 -6.09 3.39 7.03
C THR A 279 -7.42 3.24 7.76
N ILE A 280 -8.55 3.61 7.15
CA ILE A 280 -9.88 3.45 7.75
C ILE A 280 -10.18 1.97 7.96
N GLU A 281 -9.96 1.14 6.94
CA GLU A 281 -10.21 -0.30 6.98
C GLU A 281 -8.98 -1.10 7.41
N ALA A 282 -7.79 -0.71 6.96
CA ALA A 282 -6.60 -1.56 7.04
C ALA A 282 -5.75 -1.37 8.31
N CYS A 283 -6.07 -0.38 9.15
CA CYS A 283 -5.30 -0.06 10.36
C CYS A 283 -6.18 -0.09 11.64
N PRO A 284 -5.60 -0.20 12.85
CA PRO A 284 -6.35 -0.12 14.10
C PRO A 284 -7.08 1.21 14.31
N ILE A 285 -6.44 2.30 13.93
CA ILE A 285 -7.03 3.64 13.89
C ILE A 285 -6.76 4.26 12.53
N SER A 286 -7.70 5.06 12.02
CA SER A 286 -7.51 5.77 10.76
C SER A 286 -6.59 6.98 10.93
N GLN A 287 -6.10 7.52 9.82
CA GLN A 287 -5.38 8.80 9.84
C GLN A 287 -6.21 9.94 10.45
N TYR A 288 -7.54 9.88 10.36
CA TYR A 288 -8.45 10.90 10.91
C TYR A 288 -8.56 10.79 12.43
N ASP A 289 -8.70 9.57 12.94
CA ASP A 289 -8.64 9.28 14.37
C ASP A 289 -7.26 9.69 14.93
N ALA A 290 -6.17 9.30 14.25
CA ALA A 290 -4.82 9.72 14.61
C ALA A 290 -4.63 11.24 14.58
N HIS A 291 -5.22 11.95 13.60
CA HIS A 291 -5.17 13.41 13.52
C HIS A 291 -5.86 14.06 14.72
N LEU A 292 -7.09 13.65 15.04
CA LEU A 292 -7.82 14.14 16.21
C LEU A 292 -7.05 13.89 17.50
N ARG A 293 -6.55 12.67 17.69
CA ARG A 293 -5.76 12.33 18.88
C ARG A 293 -4.49 13.16 18.97
N ALA A 294 -3.81 13.41 17.85
CA ALA A 294 -2.58 14.19 17.84
C ALA A 294 -2.82 15.64 18.23
N ILE A 295 -3.80 16.31 17.61
CA ILE A 295 -4.09 17.73 17.91
C ILE A 295 -4.69 17.91 19.31
N LEU A 296 -5.40 16.89 19.83
CA LEU A 296 -5.95 16.85 21.18
C LEU A 296 -5.03 16.15 22.21
N ASP A 297 -3.78 15.84 21.90
CA ASP A 297 -2.85 15.20 22.87
C ASP A 297 -3.35 13.90 23.52
N LEU A 298 -4.25 13.18 22.84
CA LEU A 298 -4.76 11.88 23.27
C LEU A 298 -3.72 10.79 22.93
N PRO A 299 -3.71 9.66 23.66
CA PRO A 299 -2.72 8.61 23.45
C PRO A 299 -2.73 7.99 22.04
N ILE A 300 -1.54 7.91 21.44
CA ILE A 300 -1.26 7.19 20.18
C ILE A 300 0.01 6.36 20.36
N SER A 301 0.00 5.13 19.86
CA SER A 301 1.20 4.28 19.85
C SER A 301 1.58 3.90 18.42
N GLN A 302 2.86 3.62 18.17
CA GLN A 302 3.29 3.08 16.87
C GLN A 302 2.53 1.78 16.52
N ALA A 303 2.21 0.96 17.53
CA ALA A 303 1.43 -0.25 17.35
C ALA A 303 0.01 0.03 16.85
N SER A 304 -0.64 1.14 17.24
CA SER A 304 -1.97 1.49 16.75
C SER A 304 -2.00 1.93 15.28
N LEU A 305 -0.85 2.22 14.68
CA LEU A 305 -0.75 2.66 13.27
C LEU A 305 -0.37 1.53 12.32
N ARG A 306 -0.12 0.31 12.82
CA ARG A 306 0.35 -0.82 12.00
C ARG A 306 -0.71 -1.27 11.00
N LEU A 307 -0.27 -1.83 9.87
CA LEU A 307 -1.16 -2.55 8.95
C LEU A 307 -1.71 -3.80 9.65
N LYS A 308 -3.03 -3.97 9.67
CA LYS A 308 -3.69 -5.21 10.12
C LYS A 308 -3.78 -6.22 8.98
N GLU A 309 -4.13 -5.73 7.80
CA GLU A 309 -4.42 -6.52 6.62
C GLU A 309 -4.00 -5.74 5.36
N PRO A 310 -3.43 -6.40 4.34
CA PRO A 310 -3.17 -5.77 3.06
C PRO A 310 -4.41 -5.11 2.45
N ALA A 311 -4.21 -3.97 1.82
CA ALA A 311 -5.29 -3.17 1.24
C ALA A 311 -4.88 -2.50 -0.07
N ILE A 312 -5.86 -2.32 -0.95
CA ILE A 312 -5.75 -1.47 -2.13
C ILE A 312 -6.89 -0.46 -2.10
N MET A 313 -6.54 0.82 -2.10
CA MET A 313 -7.51 1.91 -2.20
C MET A 313 -7.60 2.38 -3.66
N LEU A 314 -8.81 2.48 -4.19
CA LEU A 314 -9.14 3.01 -5.51
C LEU A 314 -9.97 4.30 -5.36
N ASN A 315 -9.52 5.40 -5.95
CA ASN A 315 -10.29 6.64 -5.98
C ASN A 315 -11.46 6.56 -6.97
N ILE A 316 -12.62 7.05 -6.55
CA ILE A 316 -13.78 7.26 -7.41
C ILE A 316 -13.76 8.71 -7.90
N LEU A 317 -13.44 8.91 -9.17
CA LEU A 317 -13.54 10.20 -9.83
C LEU A 317 -14.91 10.35 -10.50
N GLY A 318 -15.41 11.58 -10.63
CA GLY A 318 -16.59 11.86 -11.43
C GLY A 318 -16.30 11.63 -12.91
N GLY A 319 -17.19 10.89 -13.58
CA GLY A 319 -17.18 10.62 -15.01
C GLY A 319 -18.06 11.58 -15.82
N SER A 320 -18.46 11.15 -17.00
CA SER A 320 -19.27 11.93 -17.96
C SER A 320 -20.76 12.01 -17.59
N THR A 321 -21.29 11.03 -16.86
CA THR A 321 -22.69 11.03 -16.37
C THR A 321 -22.77 11.49 -14.92
N PRO A 322 -23.86 12.16 -14.49
CA PRO A 322 -24.05 12.63 -13.11
C PRO A 322 -23.93 11.54 -12.04
N ASP A 323 -24.29 10.31 -12.39
CA ASP A 323 -24.35 9.13 -11.51
C ASP A 323 -23.14 8.19 -11.66
N SER A 324 -22.15 8.51 -12.50
CA SER A 324 -20.96 7.67 -12.76
C SER A 324 -20.31 7.11 -11.49
N HIS A 325 -20.10 7.97 -10.49
CA HIS A 325 -19.56 7.59 -9.18
C HIS A 325 -20.44 6.61 -8.38
N ILE A 326 -21.76 6.67 -8.55
CA ILE A 326 -22.71 5.74 -7.93
C ILE A 326 -22.64 4.38 -8.61
N GLN A 327 -22.48 4.34 -9.93
CA GLN A 327 -22.30 3.07 -10.66
C GLN A 327 -21.05 2.33 -10.20
N VAL A 328 -19.92 3.04 -10.02
CA VAL A 328 -18.67 2.47 -9.49
C VAL A 328 -18.88 1.97 -8.05
N ALA A 329 -19.54 2.76 -7.20
CA ALA A 329 -19.87 2.36 -5.83
C ALA A 329 -20.73 1.09 -5.80
N ASN A 330 -21.79 1.01 -6.61
CA ASN A 330 -22.65 -0.16 -6.69
C ASN A 330 -21.90 -1.41 -7.18
N LYS A 331 -21.00 -1.25 -8.16
CA LYS A 331 -20.14 -2.34 -8.62
C LYS A 331 -19.22 -2.84 -7.50
N ALA A 332 -18.67 -1.93 -6.70
CA ALA A 332 -17.81 -2.31 -5.58
C ALA A 332 -18.57 -3.08 -4.49
N LEU A 333 -19.85 -2.78 -4.27
CA LEU A 333 -20.69 -3.50 -3.30
C LEU A 333 -20.94 -4.98 -3.66
N GLU A 334 -20.59 -5.42 -4.87
CA GLU A 334 -20.61 -6.84 -5.24
C GLU A 334 -19.47 -7.63 -4.58
N SER A 335 -18.39 -6.97 -4.15
CA SER A 335 -17.30 -7.59 -3.40
C SER A 335 -17.55 -7.47 -1.89
N PRO A 336 -17.53 -8.57 -1.12
CA PRO A 336 -17.69 -8.52 0.33
C PRO A 336 -16.48 -7.89 1.05
N ASN A 337 -15.34 -7.79 0.37
CA ASN A 337 -14.09 -7.25 0.91
C ASN A 337 -13.88 -5.76 0.57
N ALA A 338 -14.78 -5.17 -0.21
CA ALA A 338 -14.73 -3.77 -0.60
C ALA A 338 -15.56 -2.88 0.35
N SER A 339 -14.92 -1.85 0.90
CA SER A 339 -15.58 -0.79 1.67
C SER A 339 -15.70 0.47 0.83
N VAL A 340 -16.92 0.99 0.68
CA VAL A 340 -17.24 2.14 -0.17
C VAL A 340 -17.42 3.40 0.67
N HIS A 341 -16.73 4.47 0.29
CA HIS A 341 -16.84 5.80 0.90
C HIS A 341 -17.24 6.83 -0.14
N LEU A 342 -18.49 7.31 -0.07
CA LEU A 342 -19.00 8.39 -0.92
C LEU A 342 -19.08 9.71 -0.14
N TYR A 343 -18.62 10.79 -0.76
CA TYR A 343 -18.42 12.07 -0.07
C TYR A 343 -19.62 13.02 -0.08
N GLY A 344 -20.79 12.60 -0.59
CA GLY A 344 -21.99 13.45 -0.58
C GLY A 344 -21.85 14.74 -1.39
N LYS A 345 -21.10 14.72 -2.50
CA LYS A 345 -20.77 15.92 -3.30
C LYS A 345 -21.82 16.32 -4.34
N GLY A 346 -22.96 15.64 -4.38
CA GLY A 346 -23.99 15.76 -5.41
C GLY A 346 -23.55 15.10 -6.71
N ASP A 347 -24.00 15.64 -7.84
CA ASP A 347 -23.68 15.14 -9.18
C ASP A 347 -22.18 15.07 -9.45
N ALA A 348 -21.77 14.01 -10.15
CA ALA A 348 -20.42 13.84 -10.64
C ALA A 348 -20.00 15.00 -11.54
N ARG A 349 -18.74 15.39 -11.40
CA ARG A 349 -18.06 16.32 -12.31
C ARG A 349 -16.75 15.68 -12.76
N PRO A 350 -16.40 15.73 -14.05
CA PRO A 350 -15.16 15.16 -14.56
C PRO A 350 -13.93 15.53 -13.71
N GLY A 351 -13.19 14.51 -13.27
CA GLY A 351 -11.96 14.67 -12.48
C GLY A 351 -12.15 15.05 -11.00
N ARG A 352 -13.39 15.34 -10.55
CA ARG A 352 -13.66 15.62 -9.13
C ARG A 352 -13.63 14.31 -8.34
N LYS A 353 -12.89 14.26 -7.22
CA LYS A 353 -12.91 13.12 -6.28
C LYS A 353 -14.28 13.00 -5.62
N MET A 354 -15.06 11.98 -5.98
CA MET A 354 -16.43 11.74 -5.53
C MET A 354 -16.52 10.74 -4.37
N GLY A 355 -15.52 9.86 -4.26
CA GLY A 355 -15.43 8.85 -3.21
C GLY A 355 -14.11 8.07 -3.28
N HIS A 356 -13.99 7.02 -2.50
CA HIS A 356 -12.97 5.99 -2.65
C HIS A 356 -13.54 4.63 -2.26
N ILE A 357 -12.86 3.57 -2.70
CA ILE A 357 -13.09 2.19 -2.28
C ILE A 357 -11.80 1.68 -1.65
N THR A 358 -11.89 1.01 -0.52
CA THR A 358 -10.77 0.24 0.05
C THR A 358 -11.13 -1.23 -0.01
N LEU A 359 -10.32 -2.03 -0.70
CA LEU A 359 -10.43 -3.49 -0.70
C LEU A 359 -9.33 -4.08 0.18
N THR A 360 -9.72 -4.88 1.17
CA THR A 360 -8.80 -5.58 2.09
C THR A 360 -8.80 -7.08 1.81
N ALA A 361 -7.65 -7.74 1.86
CA ALA A 361 -7.59 -9.20 1.71
C ALA A 361 -6.37 -9.78 2.45
N PRO A 362 -6.34 -11.10 2.76
CA PRO A 362 -5.26 -11.72 3.52
C PRO A 362 -3.85 -11.54 2.92
N THR A 363 -3.78 -11.32 1.60
CA THR A 363 -2.55 -11.01 0.88
C THR A 363 -2.77 -9.89 -0.13
N LEU A 364 -1.72 -9.13 -0.45
CA LEU A 364 -1.80 -8.08 -1.46
C LEU A 364 -2.17 -8.64 -2.84
N SER A 365 -1.63 -9.81 -3.22
CA SER A 365 -1.97 -10.48 -4.47
C SER A 365 -3.45 -10.89 -4.55
N ALA A 366 -4.06 -11.32 -3.44
CA ALA A 366 -5.49 -11.56 -3.38
C ALA A 366 -6.30 -10.26 -3.57
N ALA A 367 -5.87 -9.17 -2.91
CA ALA A 367 -6.49 -7.87 -3.10
C ALA A 367 -6.39 -7.38 -4.55
N GLU A 368 -5.24 -7.58 -5.22
CA GLU A 368 -5.05 -7.22 -6.63
C GLU A 368 -6.01 -7.99 -7.54
N ARG A 369 -6.14 -9.31 -7.35
CA ARG A 369 -7.07 -10.13 -8.14
C ARG A 369 -8.52 -9.67 -7.96
N GLU A 370 -8.91 -9.38 -6.72
CA GLU A 370 -10.30 -9.03 -6.41
C GLU A 370 -10.66 -7.60 -6.83
N ILE A 371 -9.73 -6.64 -6.74
CA ILE A 371 -9.99 -5.26 -7.15
C ILE A 371 -9.90 -5.06 -8.67
N GLN A 372 -9.20 -5.94 -9.41
CA GLN A 372 -8.96 -5.76 -10.84
C GLN A 372 -10.24 -5.56 -11.67
N PRO A 373 -11.32 -6.35 -11.51
CA PRO A 373 -12.56 -6.13 -12.27
C PRO A 373 -13.19 -4.76 -12.02
N LEU A 374 -12.99 -4.19 -10.83
CA LEU A 374 -13.47 -2.85 -10.49
C LEU A 374 -12.57 -1.76 -11.08
N VAL A 375 -11.25 -1.97 -11.12
CA VAL A 375 -10.31 -1.09 -11.83
C VAL A 375 -10.65 -1.06 -13.33
N ASP A 376 -10.86 -2.23 -13.94
CA ASP A 376 -11.25 -2.36 -15.35
C ASP A 376 -12.57 -1.62 -15.63
N PHE A 377 -13.53 -1.70 -14.70
CA PHE A 377 -14.81 -0.99 -14.81
C PHE A 377 -14.63 0.54 -14.78
N VAL A 378 -13.79 1.06 -13.87
CA VAL A 378 -13.47 2.50 -13.81
C VAL A 378 -12.75 2.97 -15.07
N ASP A 379 -11.84 2.18 -15.60
CA ASP A 379 -11.07 2.51 -16.80
C ASP A 379 -11.96 2.52 -18.06
N ALA A 380 -12.89 1.57 -18.15
CA ALA A 380 -13.89 1.53 -19.21
C ALA A 380 -14.80 2.78 -19.21
N GLN A 381 -15.19 3.28 -18.04
CA GLN A 381 -15.98 4.53 -17.94
C GLN A 381 -15.24 5.77 -18.46
N LYS A 382 -13.90 5.76 -18.47
CA LYS A 382 -13.08 6.85 -19.04
C LYS A 382 -12.88 6.73 -20.55
N GLY A 383 -13.38 5.68 -21.20
CA GLY A 383 -13.15 5.42 -22.62
C GLY A 383 -11.73 4.94 -22.93
N LEU A 384 -10.98 4.50 -21.91
CA LEU A 384 -9.69 3.85 -22.11
C LEU A 384 -9.91 2.45 -22.65
N SER A 385 -9.13 2.05 -23.66
CA SER A 385 -9.18 0.67 -24.17
C SER A 385 -8.80 -0.26 -23.03
N VAL A 386 -9.73 -1.13 -22.63
CA VAL A 386 -9.45 -2.26 -21.74
C VAL A 386 -8.47 -3.15 -22.49
N SER A 387 -7.17 -2.90 -22.31
CA SER A 387 -6.18 -3.88 -22.70
C SER A 387 -6.49 -5.11 -21.86
N PRO A 388 -6.58 -6.32 -22.42
CA PRO A 388 -6.75 -7.51 -21.61
C PRO A 388 -5.57 -7.52 -20.63
N SER A 389 -5.87 -7.28 -19.35
CA SER A 389 -4.87 -7.39 -18.30
C SER A 389 -4.19 -8.74 -18.52
N PRO A 390 -2.86 -8.80 -18.68
CA PRO A 390 -2.19 -10.08 -18.74
C PRO A 390 -2.67 -10.82 -17.51
N ARG A 391 -3.33 -11.98 -17.68
CA ARG A 391 -3.85 -12.77 -16.55
C ARG A 391 -2.76 -12.73 -15.48
N LEU A 392 -3.03 -12.06 -14.37
CA LEU A 392 -2.06 -11.91 -13.29
C LEU A 392 -1.64 -13.34 -12.97
N LYS A 393 -0.42 -13.69 -13.36
CA LYS A 393 0.10 -15.04 -13.17
C LYS A 393 0.18 -15.17 -11.66
N GLU A 394 -0.64 -16.02 -11.06
CA GLU A 394 -0.77 -16.06 -9.62
C GLU A 394 0.61 -16.19 -8.98
N ASP A 395 0.95 -15.22 -8.15
CA ASP A 395 2.26 -15.21 -7.49
C ASP A 395 2.38 -16.46 -6.62
N PRO A 396 3.48 -17.22 -6.74
CA PRO A 396 3.59 -18.53 -6.11
C PRO A 396 3.59 -18.41 -4.59
N LEU A 397 2.72 -19.14 -3.92
CA LEU A 397 2.71 -19.28 -2.46
C LEU A 397 3.68 -20.39 -2.01
N VAL A 398 3.87 -21.41 -2.84
CA VAL A 398 4.82 -22.50 -2.59
C VAL A 398 5.94 -22.45 -3.62
N ALA A 399 7.19 -22.50 -3.16
CA ALA A 399 8.32 -22.72 -4.04
C ALA A 399 8.82 -24.15 -3.91
N VAL A 400 8.85 -24.88 -5.02
CA VAL A 400 9.41 -26.23 -5.11
C VAL A 400 10.78 -26.12 -5.76
N ILE A 401 11.83 -26.38 -4.99
CA ILE A 401 13.21 -26.38 -5.47
C ILE A 401 13.75 -27.81 -5.54
N MET A 402 14.48 -28.13 -6.60
CA MET A 402 15.06 -29.47 -6.80
C MET A 402 16.53 -29.41 -7.21
N GLY A 403 17.30 -30.42 -6.77
CA GLY A 403 18.74 -30.55 -7.03
C GLY A 403 19.09 -30.75 -8.51
N SER A 404 18.22 -31.49 -9.20
CA SER A 404 18.31 -31.81 -10.63
C SER A 404 16.92 -31.99 -11.22
N ASP A 405 16.79 -31.78 -12.52
CA ASP A 405 15.60 -32.15 -13.31
C ASP A 405 15.20 -33.63 -13.17
N SER A 406 16.13 -34.53 -12.91
CA SER A 406 15.87 -35.95 -12.65
C SER A 406 15.02 -36.21 -11.39
N ASP A 407 14.88 -35.24 -10.48
CA ASP A 407 14.00 -35.32 -9.32
C ASP A 407 12.52 -35.02 -9.67
N LEU A 408 12.26 -34.40 -10.84
CA LEU A 408 10.92 -33.96 -11.25
C LEU A 408 9.87 -35.09 -11.32
N PRO A 409 10.19 -36.32 -11.80
CA PRO A 409 9.23 -37.43 -11.77
C PRO A 409 8.73 -37.76 -10.37
N VAL A 410 9.59 -37.65 -9.35
CA VAL A 410 9.21 -37.85 -7.94
C VAL A 410 8.30 -36.73 -7.45
N LEU A 411 8.54 -35.50 -7.89
CA LEU A 411 7.75 -34.33 -7.53
C LEU A 411 6.35 -34.30 -8.14
N ARG A 412 6.14 -34.99 -9.27
CA ARG A 412 4.89 -34.94 -10.06
C ARG A 412 3.61 -35.05 -9.22
N ALA A 413 3.52 -36.09 -8.37
CA ALA A 413 2.32 -36.33 -7.57
C ALA A 413 2.05 -35.18 -6.57
N GLY A 414 3.08 -34.58 -5.98
CA GLY A 414 2.97 -33.39 -5.14
C GLY A 414 2.50 -32.16 -5.92
N LEU A 415 3.04 -31.92 -7.11
CA LEU A 415 2.63 -30.79 -7.96
C LEU A 415 1.16 -30.91 -8.40
N GLU A 416 0.70 -32.13 -8.70
CA GLU A 416 -0.70 -32.42 -9.02
C GLU A 416 -1.63 -32.12 -7.82
N ILE A 417 -1.18 -32.38 -6.58
CA ILE A 417 -1.92 -32.02 -5.37
C ILE A 417 -2.02 -30.50 -5.20
N LEU A 418 -0.91 -29.77 -5.35
CA LEU A 418 -0.93 -28.30 -5.27
C LEU A 418 -1.88 -27.71 -6.33
N THR A 419 -1.89 -28.29 -7.54
CA THR A 419 -2.81 -27.90 -8.62
C THR A 419 -4.27 -28.18 -8.24
N LYS A 420 -4.56 -29.40 -7.75
CA LYS A 420 -5.93 -29.83 -7.38
C LYS A 420 -6.51 -29.00 -6.23
N LEU A 421 -5.65 -28.51 -5.33
CA LEU A 421 -6.04 -27.66 -4.20
C LEU A 421 -5.95 -26.15 -4.52
N SER A 422 -5.72 -25.79 -5.79
CA SER A 422 -5.61 -24.40 -6.25
C SER A 422 -4.60 -23.60 -5.41
N ILE A 423 -3.41 -24.18 -5.19
CA ILE A 423 -2.29 -23.52 -4.53
C ILE A 423 -1.33 -23.02 -5.60
N PRO A 424 -1.11 -21.71 -5.74
CA PRO A 424 -0.11 -21.17 -6.67
C PRO A 424 1.29 -21.65 -6.28
N PHE A 425 2.06 -22.18 -7.23
CA PHE A 425 3.42 -22.63 -6.96
C PHE A 425 4.38 -22.35 -8.11
N THR A 426 5.67 -22.31 -7.78
CA THR A 426 6.76 -22.25 -8.75
C THR A 426 7.69 -23.45 -8.57
N VAL A 427 8.29 -23.90 -9.67
CA VAL A 427 9.21 -25.04 -9.70
C VAL A 427 10.54 -24.58 -10.26
N ARG A 428 11.64 -24.78 -9.52
CA ARG A 428 12.98 -24.29 -9.88
C ARG A 428 14.04 -25.37 -9.65
N ILE A 429 15.09 -25.34 -10.47
CA ILE A 429 16.26 -26.21 -10.33
C ILE A 429 17.38 -25.42 -9.67
N THR A 430 17.94 -25.94 -8.59
CA THR A 430 19.09 -25.40 -7.88
C THR A 430 19.82 -26.47 -7.10
N SER A 431 21.13 -26.32 -6.96
CA SER A 431 21.97 -27.29 -6.27
C SER A 431 22.71 -26.60 -5.14
N ALA A 432 22.61 -27.16 -3.93
CA ALA A 432 23.41 -26.74 -2.79
C ALA A 432 24.92 -26.78 -3.05
N HIS A 433 25.36 -27.63 -3.99
CA HIS A 433 26.76 -27.86 -4.29
C HIS A 433 27.22 -27.12 -5.56
N ARG A 434 26.35 -27.03 -6.57
CA ARG A 434 26.71 -26.46 -7.89
C ARG A 434 26.25 -25.02 -8.08
N THR A 435 25.18 -24.59 -7.41
CA THR A 435 24.67 -23.21 -7.49
C THR A 435 24.38 -22.60 -6.09
N PRO A 436 25.34 -22.65 -5.15
CA PRO A 436 25.13 -22.23 -3.76
C PRO A 436 24.77 -20.74 -3.60
N ASP A 437 25.36 -19.84 -4.38
CA ASP A 437 25.03 -18.40 -4.29
C ASP A 437 23.60 -18.12 -4.74
N TRP A 438 23.15 -18.78 -5.82
CA TRP A 438 21.78 -18.65 -6.27
C TRP A 438 20.79 -19.14 -5.20
N LEU A 439 21.08 -20.30 -4.58
CA LEU A 439 20.27 -20.84 -3.49
C LEU A 439 20.19 -19.86 -2.31
N ARG A 440 21.32 -19.24 -1.94
CA ARG A 440 21.40 -18.25 -0.88
C ARG A 440 20.55 -17.02 -1.19
N GLU A 441 20.74 -16.40 -2.35
CA GLU A 441 20.01 -15.20 -2.74
C GLU A 441 18.50 -15.48 -2.84
N PHE A 442 18.13 -16.61 -3.45
CA PHE A 442 16.74 -17.05 -3.51
C PHE A 442 16.12 -17.22 -2.11
N SER A 443 16.79 -17.94 -1.22
CA SER A 443 16.26 -18.26 0.12
C SER A 443 16.08 -17.00 0.99
N LYS A 444 17.06 -16.08 0.94
CA LYS A 444 16.97 -14.79 1.65
C LYS A 444 15.83 -13.93 1.12
N ALA A 445 15.68 -13.86 -0.20
CA ALA A 445 14.65 -13.05 -0.84
C ALA A 445 13.24 -13.65 -0.68
N ALA A 446 13.11 -14.99 -0.54
CA ALA A 446 11.82 -15.68 -0.57
C ALA A 446 10.78 -15.09 0.41
N SER A 447 11.18 -14.76 1.64
CA SER A 447 10.31 -14.18 2.68
C SER A 447 9.75 -12.79 2.32
N SER A 448 10.42 -12.08 1.41
CA SER A 448 10.00 -10.78 0.89
C SER A 448 9.13 -10.87 -0.38
N THR A 449 8.88 -12.08 -0.87
CA THR A 449 7.99 -12.33 -2.02
C THR A 449 6.63 -12.87 -1.54
N SER A 450 5.81 -13.36 -2.47
CA SER A 450 4.56 -14.08 -2.19
C SER A 450 4.76 -15.45 -1.52
N ILE A 451 5.97 -16.02 -1.57
CA ILE A 451 6.25 -17.36 -1.08
C ILE A 451 6.04 -17.41 0.44
N ARG A 452 5.40 -18.49 0.90
CA ARG A 452 5.13 -18.76 2.31
C ARG A 452 5.66 -20.11 2.78
N VAL A 453 5.91 -21.04 1.85
CA VAL A 453 6.49 -22.37 2.14
C VAL A 453 7.45 -22.76 1.03
N ILE A 454 8.58 -23.38 1.39
CA ILE A 454 9.54 -23.93 0.43
C ILE A 454 9.58 -25.46 0.57
N ILE A 455 9.49 -26.17 -0.55
CA ILE A 455 9.70 -27.62 -0.63
C ILE A 455 11.04 -27.85 -1.32
N GLY A 456 12.02 -28.42 -0.62
CA GLY A 456 13.30 -28.82 -1.18
C GLY A 456 13.36 -30.32 -1.45
N ALA A 457 13.52 -30.71 -2.71
CA ALA A 457 13.70 -32.10 -3.13
C ALA A 457 15.16 -32.36 -3.49
N ALA A 458 15.76 -33.38 -2.87
CA ALA A 458 17.12 -33.77 -3.21
C ALA A 458 17.41 -35.23 -2.86
N GLY A 459 18.24 -35.87 -3.70
CA GLY A 459 18.83 -37.18 -3.45
C GLY A 459 20.27 -37.11 -2.94
N GLY A 460 20.80 -38.22 -2.44
CA GLY A 460 22.20 -38.35 -2.05
C GLY A 460 22.50 -37.67 -0.72
N ALA A 461 23.55 -36.85 -0.69
CA ALA A 461 23.86 -35.99 0.46
C ALA A 461 22.76 -34.95 0.75
N ALA A 462 21.82 -34.70 -0.18
CA ALA A 462 20.55 -34.02 0.07
C ALA A 462 20.54 -32.71 0.88
N HIS A 463 21.64 -31.93 0.87
CA HIS A 463 21.78 -30.70 1.66
C HIS A 463 20.82 -29.56 1.29
N LEU A 464 20.13 -29.64 0.14
CA LEU A 464 19.35 -28.54 -0.43
C LEU A 464 18.33 -27.92 0.55
N PRO A 465 17.46 -28.69 1.24
CA PRO A 465 16.48 -28.11 2.16
C PRO A 465 17.14 -27.49 3.39
N GLY A 466 18.19 -28.14 3.92
CA GLY A 466 18.89 -27.66 5.11
C GLY A 466 19.63 -26.34 4.86
N MET A 467 20.31 -26.23 3.72
CA MET A 467 20.94 -24.97 3.30
C MET A 467 19.90 -23.87 3.10
N CYS A 468 18.76 -24.18 2.49
CA CYS A 468 17.66 -23.24 2.31
C CYS A 468 17.12 -22.73 3.65
N ALA A 469 16.90 -23.62 4.61
CA ALA A 469 16.42 -23.28 5.96
C ALA A 469 17.32 -22.27 6.68
N SER A 470 18.65 -22.40 6.53
CA SER A 470 19.64 -21.50 7.15
C SER A 470 19.59 -20.04 6.69
N TRP A 471 18.85 -19.75 5.61
CA TRP A 471 18.80 -18.42 5.01
C TRP A 471 17.39 -17.83 4.93
N THR A 472 16.38 -18.51 5.45
CA THR A 472 15.00 -18.05 5.35
C THR A 472 14.24 -18.25 6.66
N THR A 473 13.30 -17.36 6.94
CA THR A 473 12.37 -17.50 8.06
C THR A 473 11.11 -18.27 7.68
N LEU A 474 10.97 -18.64 6.40
CA LEU A 474 9.85 -19.42 5.91
C LEU A 474 10.00 -20.90 6.31
N PRO A 475 8.90 -21.61 6.58
CA PRO A 475 8.93 -23.06 6.73
C PRO A 475 9.53 -23.76 5.52
N VAL A 476 10.52 -24.63 5.76
CA VAL A 476 11.14 -25.48 4.74
C VAL A 476 10.77 -26.94 4.96
N ILE A 477 10.23 -27.56 3.92
CA ILE A 477 9.86 -28.97 3.86
C ILE A 477 10.94 -29.72 3.09
N GLY A 478 11.52 -30.74 3.71
CA GLY A 478 12.48 -31.63 3.07
C GLY A 478 11.78 -32.82 2.42
N LEU A 479 11.98 -33.02 1.13
CA LEU A 479 11.54 -34.20 0.39
C LEU A 479 12.76 -35.06 0.02
N PRO A 480 13.03 -36.15 0.76
CA PRO A 480 14.10 -37.06 0.43
C PRO A 480 13.81 -37.76 -0.89
N VAL A 481 14.68 -37.62 -1.88
CA VAL A 481 14.57 -38.35 -3.15
C VAL A 481 15.46 -39.58 -3.08
N LYS A 482 14.92 -40.72 -3.52
CA LYS A 482 15.66 -41.98 -3.62
C LYS A 482 16.75 -41.85 -4.68
N ALA A 483 18.01 -41.81 -4.22
CA ALA A 483 19.18 -41.89 -5.09
C ALA A 483 19.50 -43.34 -5.49
N THR A 484 20.50 -43.52 -6.34
CA THR A 484 20.95 -44.83 -6.87
C THR A 484 21.41 -45.79 -5.77
N HIS A 485 21.94 -45.26 -4.66
CA HIS A 485 22.47 -46.04 -3.54
C HIS A 485 21.64 -45.78 -2.27
N MET A 486 21.68 -46.73 -1.33
CA MET A 486 21.05 -46.64 0.00
C MET A 486 19.52 -46.43 0.02
N ASP A 487 18.83 -46.62 -1.10
CA ASP A 487 17.36 -46.52 -1.21
C ASP A 487 16.77 -45.19 -0.67
N GLY A 488 17.55 -44.11 -0.65
CA GLY A 488 17.14 -42.81 -0.13
C GLY A 488 17.30 -42.63 1.40
N TRP A 489 17.89 -43.61 2.10
CA TRP A 489 18.23 -43.48 3.52
C TRP A 489 19.24 -42.36 3.78
N ASP A 490 20.21 -42.22 2.88
CA ASP A 490 21.16 -41.12 2.85
C ASP A 490 20.45 -39.76 2.80
N SER A 491 19.50 -39.61 1.88
CA SER A 491 18.69 -38.40 1.76
C SER A 491 17.85 -38.14 3.01
N LEU A 492 17.18 -39.18 3.54
CA LEU A 492 16.30 -39.06 4.70
C LEU A 492 17.05 -38.68 5.97
N VAL A 493 18.16 -39.36 6.25
CA VAL A 493 18.98 -39.09 7.44
C VAL A 493 19.61 -37.70 7.32
N SER A 494 20.08 -37.30 6.13
CA SER A 494 20.62 -35.95 5.93
C SER A 494 19.59 -34.85 6.18
N MET A 495 18.32 -35.07 5.81
CA MET A 495 17.29 -34.05 5.99
C MET A 495 16.69 -34.02 7.40
N THR A 496 16.73 -35.14 8.12
CA THR A 496 16.20 -35.25 9.49
C THR A 496 17.23 -34.87 10.56
N GLN A 497 18.52 -35.05 10.29
CA GLN A 497 19.62 -34.74 11.21
C GLN A 497 20.14 -33.32 11.04
N MET A 498 19.25 -32.32 11.16
CA MET A 498 19.62 -30.92 11.07
C MET A 498 20.31 -30.41 12.36
N PRO A 499 21.26 -29.46 12.25
CA PRO A 499 21.84 -28.81 13.42
C PRO A 499 20.77 -28.07 14.24
N ARG A 500 21.04 -27.93 15.55
CA ARG A 500 20.15 -27.20 16.47
C ARG A 500 19.94 -25.77 15.96
N GLY A 501 18.69 -25.35 15.86
CA GLY A 501 18.30 -24.02 15.38
C GLY A 501 17.85 -23.97 13.91
N GLU A 502 18.04 -25.05 13.14
CA GLU A 502 17.75 -25.08 11.70
C GLU A 502 16.73 -26.18 11.33
N PRO A 503 15.46 -26.07 11.76
CA PRO A 503 14.48 -27.13 11.56
C PRO A 503 14.09 -27.27 10.08
N VAL A 504 14.06 -28.51 9.59
CA VAL A 504 13.45 -28.90 8.32
C VAL A 504 12.32 -29.88 8.61
N ALA A 505 11.13 -29.63 8.05
CA ALA A 505 10.01 -30.55 8.16
C ALA A 505 10.14 -31.67 7.11
N THR A 506 10.83 -32.76 7.46
CA THR A 506 11.11 -33.85 6.52
C THR A 506 9.92 -34.80 6.36
N VAL A 507 9.53 -35.09 5.12
CA VAL A 507 8.52 -36.12 4.80
C VAL A 507 9.18 -37.45 4.41
N GLY A 508 8.38 -38.50 4.18
CA GLY A 508 8.89 -39.80 3.75
C GLY A 508 9.62 -39.76 2.39
N ILE A 509 10.49 -40.74 2.16
CA ILE A 509 11.24 -40.90 0.90
C ILE A 509 10.28 -40.95 -0.29
N ASN A 510 10.57 -40.17 -1.33
CA ASN A 510 9.77 -40.00 -2.54
C ASN A 510 8.32 -39.53 -2.32
N ASN A 511 7.95 -39.10 -1.11
CA ASN A 511 6.57 -38.76 -0.78
C ASN A 511 6.25 -37.28 -1.05
N SER A 512 6.27 -36.91 -2.33
CA SER A 512 5.96 -35.54 -2.77
C SER A 512 4.53 -35.11 -2.47
N THR A 513 3.59 -36.06 -2.44
CA THR A 513 2.21 -35.84 -2.01
C THR A 513 2.14 -35.29 -0.58
N ASN A 514 2.83 -35.91 0.37
CA ASN A 514 2.84 -35.41 1.74
C ASN A 514 3.61 -34.08 1.89
N ALA A 515 4.66 -33.86 1.08
CA ALA A 515 5.31 -32.55 1.06
C ALA A 515 4.34 -31.44 0.64
N ALA A 516 3.56 -31.67 -0.43
CA ALA A 516 2.54 -30.74 -0.88
C ALA A 516 1.43 -30.53 0.16
N LEU A 517 0.87 -31.60 0.72
CA LEU A 517 -0.20 -31.50 1.74
C LEU A 517 0.27 -30.80 3.02
N LEU A 518 1.52 -31.01 3.43
CA LEU A 518 2.10 -30.31 4.57
C LEU A 518 2.26 -28.81 4.26
N ALA A 519 2.67 -28.45 3.04
CA ALA A 519 2.67 -27.05 2.61
C ALA A 519 1.27 -26.44 2.66
N VAL A 520 0.25 -27.16 2.16
CA VAL A 520 -1.16 -26.71 2.23
C VAL A 520 -1.62 -26.52 3.67
N ARG A 521 -1.26 -27.42 4.60
CA ARG A 521 -1.59 -27.28 6.04
C ARG A 521 -0.94 -26.04 6.66
N ILE A 522 0.31 -25.76 6.32
CA ILE A 522 1.02 -24.57 6.81
C ILE A 522 0.32 -23.29 6.31
N LEU A 523 -0.06 -23.26 5.03
CA LEU A 523 -0.85 -22.15 4.47
C LEU A 523 -2.22 -22.03 5.14
N GLY A 524 -2.93 -23.15 5.31
CA GLY A 524 -4.26 -23.22 5.90
C GLY A 524 -4.31 -22.79 7.38
N ALA A 525 -3.18 -22.77 8.08
CA ALA A 525 -3.12 -22.24 9.45
C ALA A 525 -3.36 -20.72 9.51
N ARG A 526 -3.25 -20.01 8.38
CA ARG A 526 -3.49 -18.56 8.26
C ARG A 526 -4.55 -18.21 7.23
N ASP A 527 -4.91 -19.15 6.35
CA ASP A 527 -5.88 -18.97 5.28
C ASP A 527 -7.02 -19.98 5.43
N ALA A 528 -8.19 -19.49 5.86
CA ALA A 528 -9.36 -20.33 6.12
C ALA A 528 -9.90 -20.99 4.84
N GLU A 529 -9.75 -20.35 3.68
CA GLU A 529 -10.20 -20.90 2.41
C GLU A 529 -9.31 -22.07 1.98
N VAL A 530 -7.99 -21.94 2.15
CA VAL A 530 -7.05 -23.05 1.95
C VAL A 530 -7.35 -24.22 2.88
N ALA A 531 -7.63 -23.93 4.16
CA ALA A 531 -8.00 -24.96 5.14
C ALA A 531 -9.29 -25.69 4.73
N GLU A 532 -10.27 -24.98 4.20
CA GLU A 532 -11.52 -25.55 3.72
C GLU A 532 -11.34 -26.41 2.47
N ARG A 533 -10.57 -25.94 1.48
CA ARG A 533 -10.23 -26.77 0.29
C ARG A 533 -9.53 -28.07 0.69
N LEU A 534 -8.64 -28.01 1.69
CA LEU A 534 -7.99 -29.20 2.24
C LEU A 534 -9.00 -30.14 2.94
N ARG A 535 -9.94 -29.60 3.74
CA ARG A 535 -10.98 -30.38 4.40
C ARG A 535 -11.84 -31.13 3.39
N VAL A 536 -12.32 -30.44 2.35
CA VAL A 536 -13.12 -31.04 1.26
C VAL A 536 -12.33 -32.14 0.53
N TRP A 537 -11.05 -31.92 0.27
CA TRP A 537 -10.18 -32.94 -0.32
C TRP A 537 -10.03 -34.17 0.57
N MET A 538 -9.91 -33.99 1.89
CA MET A 538 -9.82 -35.10 2.86
C MET A 538 -11.11 -35.94 2.87
N GLU A 539 -12.28 -35.30 2.87
CA GLU A 539 -13.58 -35.99 2.77
C GLU A 539 -13.74 -36.76 1.44
N GLY A 540 -13.23 -36.18 0.34
CA GLY A 540 -13.21 -36.85 -0.95
C GLY A 540 -12.40 -38.15 -0.93
N ASN A 541 -11.26 -38.16 -0.26
CA ASN A 541 -10.42 -39.36 -0.13
C ASN A 541 -11.08 -40.43 0.74
N GLU A 542 -11.74 -40.04 1.84
CA GLU A 542 -12.51 -40.98 2.67
C GLU A 542 -13.58 -41.70 1.85
N LYS A 543 -14.35 -40.94 1.08
CA LYS A 543 -15.36 -41.49 0.16
C LYS A 543 -14.74 -42.41 -0.90
N GLU A 544 -13.57 -42.05 -1.44
CA GLU A 544 -12.87 -42.89 -2.42
C GLU A 544 -12.40 -44.21 -1.81
N VAL A 545 -11.86 -44.19 -0.59
CA VAL A 545 -11.43 -45.41 0.13
C VAL A 545 -12.63 -46.31 0.40
N LEU A 546 -13.73 -45.75 0.94
CA LEU A 546 -14.97 -46.51 1.19
C LEU A 546 -15.55 -47.11 -0.10
N ARG A 547 -15.50 -46.36 -1.22
CA ARG A 547 -15.91 -46.89 -2.52
C ARG A 547 -15.03 -48.04 -2.99
N LYS A 548 -13.71 -47.93 -2.84
CA LYS A 548 -12.75 -48.99 -3.21
C LYS A 548 -12.96 -50.24 -2.36
N ASP A 549 -13.19 -50.06 -1.06
CA ASP A 549 -13.53 -51.16 -0.15
C ASP A 549 -14.83 -51.84 -0.56
N GLY A 550 -15.88 -51.08 -0.89
CA GLY A 550 -17.14 -51.62 -1.42
C GLY A 550 -16.94 -52.47 -2.68
N VAL A 551 -16.18 -51.99 -3.67
CA VAL A 551 -15.86 -52.78 -4.88
C VAL A 551 -15.09 -54.06 -4.54
N LEU A 552 -14.16 -53.98 -3.58
CA LEU A 552 -13.36 -55.13 -3.15
C LEU A 552 -14.20 -56.15 -2.36
N LEU A 553 -15.19 -55.70 -1.58
CA LEU A 553 -16.17 -56.53 -0.89
C LEU A 553 -17.14 -57.23 -1.86
N GLU A 554 -17.57 -56.52 -2.91
CA GLU A 554 -18.54 -57.04 -3.88
C GLU A 554 -17.91 -58.00 -4.91
N GLY A 555 -16.76 -57.64 -5.50
CA GLY A 555 -16.10 -58.43 -6.55
C GLY A 555 -14.95 -59.33 -6.07
N GLY A 556 -14.53 -59.19 -4.81
CA GLY A 556 -13.35 -59.88 -4.27
C GLY A 556 -12.02 -59.30 -4.78
N TRP A 557 -10.92 -59.71 -4.15
CA TRP A 557 -9.59 -59.16 -4.41
C TRP A 557 -9.05 -59.48 -5.82
N GLU A 558 -9.41 -60.63 -6.40
CA GLU A 558 -8.97 -61.04 -7.74
C GLU A 558 -9.56 -60.18 -8.85
N GLU A 559 -10.86 -59.86 -8.78
CA GLU A 559 -11.52 -58.97 -9.73
C GLU A 559 -11.01 -57.54 -9.60
N TYR A 560 -10.79 -57.11 -8.36
CA TYR A 560 -10.22 -55.79 -8.08
C TYR A 560 -8.82 -55.62 -8.71
N LEU A 561 -7.93 -56.62 -8.58
CA LEU A 561 -6.60 -56.60 -9.20
C LEU A 561 -6.67 -56.54 -10.73
N ARG A 562 -7.55 -57.33 -11.36
CA ARG A 562 -7.78 -57.26 -12.81
C ARG A 562 -8.18 -55.85 -13.26
N GLY A 563 -9.01 -55.16 -12.47
CA GLY A 563 -9.41 -53.76 -12.71
C GLY A 563 -8.29 -52.74 -12.53
N MET A 564 -7.24 -53.06 -11.76
CA MET A 564 -6.05 -52.20 -11.59
C MET A 564 -5.03 -52.33 -12.72
N GLY A 565 -5.23 -53.26 -13.66
CA GLY A 565 -4.25 -53.57 -14.71
C GLY A 565 -2.94 -54.11 -14.15
N LYS A 566 -2.99 -54.82 -13.00
CA LYS A 566 -1.85 -55.41 -12.30
C LYS A 566 -1.94 -56.91 -12.19
#